data_AF-A0A962WUR1-F1
#
_entry.id   AF-A0A962WUR1-F1
#
_cell.length_a   1.000
_cell.length_b   1.000
_cell.length_c   1.000
_cell.angle_alpha   90.00
_cell.angle_beta   90.00
_cell.angle_gamma   90.00
#
_symmetry.space_group_name_H-M   'P 1'
#
loop_
_entity.id
_entity.type
_entity.pdbx_description
1 polymer ?
#
loop_
_entity_poly.entity_id
_entity_poly.type
_entity_poly.pdbx_seq_one_letter_code
_entity_poly.pdbx_strand_id
1 'polypeptide(L)'
;DAVTPDGPPAGIGVSNSTDLKSLRARAWTLAARLAQRNGLSDLVVPLSGQGLGFILRDVPDPALADQLDEESLSQLSLIWWQLAACSELTLAPLVSITPHLPTESVLRQALEQQDLATIFDSVWTLDPGQTGHRLWRRLGDRDWMDLLNLMDSYRRIHRLAEERQLDLWATP
;
A
#
# COMPACT_ATOMS: atom_id res chain seq x y z
N ASP A 1 53.84 25.85 -25.61
CA ASP A 1 53.08 24.93 -24.75
C ASP A 1 52.08 25.71 -23.91
N ALA A 2 50.82 25.72 -24.36
CA ALA A 2 49.71 26.37 -23.68
C ALA A 2 48.91 25.30 -22.93
N VAL A 3 48.74 25.46 -21.62
CA VAL A 3 47.90 24.60 -20.78
C VAL A 3 46.57 25.31 -20.56
N THR A 4 45.52 24.81 -21.20
CA THR A 4 44.11 25.11 -20.89
C THR A 4 43.70 24.37 -19.61
N PRO A 5 42.94 24.98 -18.70
CA PRO A 5 42.36 24.23 -17.58
C PRO A 5 41.09 23.51 -18.05
N ASP A 6 41.04 22.21 -17.76
CA ASP A 6 39.86 21.36 -17.94
C ASP A 6 38.64 21.97 -17.24
N GLY A 7 37.56 22.14 -17.99
CA GLY A 7 36.24 22.49 -17.46
C GLY A 7 35.66 21.35 -16.62
N PRO A 8 34.70 21.63 -15.72
CA PRO A 8 34.11 20.59 -14.88
C PRO A 8 33.34 19.59 -15.75
N PRO A 9 33.32 18.29 -15.36
CA PRO A 9 32.66 17.26 -16.14
C PRO A 9 31.16 17.56 -16.25
N ALA A 10 30.65 17.39 -17.47
CA ALA A 10 29.24 17.50 -17.81
C ALA A 10 28.38 16.72 -16.82
N GLY A 11 27.32 17.37 -16.36
CA GLY A 11 26.41 16.89 -15.34
C GLY A 11 26.04 15.42 -15.51
N ILE A 12 26.33 14.66 -14.46
CA ILE A 12 25.71 13.37 -14.20
C ILE A 12 24.20 13.60 -14.29
N GLY A 13 23.56 12.92 -15.24
CA GLY A 13 22.14 13.07 -15.52
C GLY A 13 21.34 13.03 -14.22
N VAL A 14 20.66 14.15 -13.95
CA VAL A 14 19.68 14.27 -12.86
C VAL A 14 18.72 13.09 -13.03
N SER A 15 18.75 12.18 -12.06
CA SER A 15 17.86 11.03 -12.02
C SER A 15 16.43 11.50 -12.23
N ASN A 16 15.75 10.92 -13.23
CA ASN A 16 14.37 11.21 -13.59
C ASN A 16 13.54 11.54 -12.35
N SER A 17 13.16 12.81 -12.16
CA SER A 17 12.28 13.22 -11.08
C SER A 17 10.94 12.53 -11.31
N THR A 18 10.78 11.34 -10.74
CA THR A 18 9.56 10.56 -10.92
C THR A 18 8.43 11.36 -10.28
N ASP A 19 7.48 11.80 -11.09
CA ASP A 19 6.37 12.60 -10.60
C ASP A 19 5.44 11.79 -9.68
N LEU A 20 4.64 12.50 -8.90
CA LEU A 20 3.70 11.90 -7.95
C LEU A 20 2.72 10.94 -8.63
N LYS A 21 2.30 11.25 -9.86
CA LYS A 21 1.40 10.41 -10.66
C LYS A 21 2.03 9.05 -10.95
N SER A 22 3.29 9.04 -11.37
CA SER A 22 4.05 7.82 -11.68
C SER A 22 4.31 6.98 -10.44
N LEU A 23 4.60 7.62 -9.30
CA LEU A 23 4.75 6.91 -8.02
C LEU A 23 3.43 6.25 -7.58
N ARG A 24 2.30 6.95 -7.69
CA ARG A 24 0.96 6.39 -7.38
C ARG A 24 0.60 5.22 -8.31
N ALA A 25 0.83 5.36 -9.61
CA ALA A 25 0.60 4.28 -10.57
C ALA A 25 1.48 3.04 -10.29
N ARG A 26 2.73 3.26 -9.89
CA ARG A 26 3.64 2.20 -9.43
C ARG A 26 3.12 1.52 -8.17
N ALA A 27 2.71 2.28 -7.16
CA ALA A 27 2.17 1.75 -5.91
C ALA A 27 0.92 0.89 -6.16
N TRP A 28 -0.03 1.38 -6.96
CA TRP A 28 -1.18 0.60 -7.45
C TRP A 28 -0.75 -0.73 -8.09
N THR A 29 0.20 -0.68 -9.04
CA THR A 29 0.65 -1.86 -9.78
C THR A 29 1.32 -2.90 -8.88
N LEU A 30 2.05 -2.45 -7.85
CA LEU A 30 2.66 -3.33 -6.85
C LEU A 30 1.60 -3.96 -5.95
N ALA A 31 0.68 -3.15 -5.42
CA ALA A 31 -0.41 -3.59 -4.57
C ALA A 31 -1.33 -4.59 -5.29
N ALA A 32 -1.74 -4.31 -6.52
CA ALA A 32 -2.60 -5.18 -7.32
C ALA A 32 -1.94 -6.54 -7.61
N ARG A 33 -0.63 -6.56 -7.95
CA ARG A 33 0.09 -7.82 -8.18
C ARG A 33 0.26 -8.64 -6.90
N LEU A 34 0.58 -7.97 -5.78
CA LEU A 34 0.70 -8.63 -4.48
C LEU A 34 -0.66 -9.22 -4.06
N ALA A 35 -1.73 -8.46 -4.17
CA ALA A 35 -3.08 -8.89 -3.86
C ALA A 35 -3.52 -10.06 -4.76
N GLN A 36 -3.28 -9.99 -6.07
CA GLN A 36 -3.64 -11.05 -7.01
C GLN A 36 -2.99 -12.38 -6.67
N ARG A 37 -1.68 -12.38 -6.38
CA ARG A 37 -0.96 -13.62 -6.06
C ARG A 37 -1.34 -14.21 -4.70
N ASN A 38 -2.04 -13.44 -3.86
CA ASN A 38 -2.43 -13.84 -2.51
C ASN A 38 -3.96 -13.90 -2.33
N GLY A 39 -4.74 -13.93 -3.41
CA GLY A 39 -6.20 -14.12 -3.35
C GLY A 39 -7.00 -12.89 -2.89
N LEU A 40 -6.40 -11.71 -2.91
CA LEU A 40 -7.00 -10.44 -2.45
C LEU A 40 -7.30 -9.47 -3.60
N SER A 41 -7.27 -9.93 -4.85
CA SER A 41 -7.45 -9.09 -6.05
C SER A 41 -8.66 -8.17 -5.96
N ASP A 42 -9.80 -8.72 -5.54
CA ASP A 42 -11.06 -7.97 -5.53
C ASP A 42 -11.08 -6.88 -4.48
N LEU A 43 -10.19 -6.94 -3.48
CA LEU A 43 -10.12 -5.97 -2.40
C LEU A 43 -9.32 -4.72 -2.76
N VAL A 44 -8.38 -4.79 -3.71
CA VAL A 44 -7.49 -3.68 -4.05
C VAL A 44 -8.02 -2.96 -5.28
N VAL A 45 -8.39 -1.68 -5.12
CA VAL A 45 -8.93 -0.86 -6.22
C VAL A 45 -8.07 0.39 -6.46
N PRO A 46 -7.97 0.87 -7.71
CA PRO A 46 -7.15 2.03 -8.03
C PRO A 46 -7.82 3.29 -7.51
N LEU A 47 -7.01 4.20 -6.94
CA LEU A 47 -7.48 5.50 -6.45
C LEU A 47 -6.77 6.61 -7.23
N SER A 48 -7.41 7.07 -8.30
CA SER A 48 -6.77 8.00 -9.24
C SER A 48 -6.59 9.38 -8.63
N GLY A 49 -5.34 9.80 -8.46
CA GLY A 49 -4.99 11.17 -8.05
C GLY A 49 -5.07 11.46 -6.55
N GLN A 50 -5.55 10.52 -5.74
CA GLN A 50 -5.65 10.66 -4.27
C GLN A 50 -4.80 9.63 -3.54
N GLY A 51 -4.44 9.96 -2.30
CA GLY A 51 -3.65 9.14 -1.41
C GLY A 51 -2.39 8.61 -2.08
N LEU A 52 -2.22 7.29 -1.96
CA LEU A 52 -1.06 6.55 -2.44
C LEU A 52 -1.31 5.89 -3.81
N GLY A 53 -2.48 6.12 -4.43
CA GLY A 53 -2.84 5.59 -5.75
C GLY A 53 -3.72 4.34 -5.73
N PHE A 54 -4.02 3.79 -4.54
CA PHE A 54 -4.92 2.66 -4.35
C PHE A 54 -5.55 2.68 -2.96
N ILE A 55 -6.62 1.90 -2.77
CA ILE A 55 -7.27 1.68 -1.48
C ILE A 55 -7.75 0.23 -1.38
N LEU A 56 -7.96 -0.25 -0.15
CA LEU A 56 -8.69 -1.49 0.10
C LEU A 56 -10.17 -1.19 0.22
N ARG A 57 -11.01 -1.91 -0.54
CA ARG A 57 -12.46 -1.71 -0.55
C ARG A 57 -13.19 -2.47 0.57
N ASP A 58 -12.57 -3.50 1.15
CA ASP A 58 -13.12 -4.28 2.26
C ASP A 58 -12.07 -5.16 2.96
N VAL A 59 -12.51 -5.88 4.00
CA VAL A 59 -11.79 -6.99 4.65
C VAL A 59 -11.88 -8.30 3.83
N PRO A 60 -10.98 -9.28 4.02
CA PRO A 60 -11.11 -10.61 3.40
C PRO A 60 -12.40 -11.32 3.84
N ASP A 61 -12.91 -12.21 2.98
CA ASP A 61 -14.11 -13.02 3.29
C ASP A 61 -13.89 -13.86 4.57
N PRO A 62 -14.73 -13.69 5.61
CA PRO A 62 -14.61 -14.47 6.85
C PRO A 62 -14.65 -15.98 6.62
N ALA A 63 -15.32 -16.46 5.57
CA ALA A 63 -15.37 -17.89 5.24
C ALA A 63 -13.99 -18.48 4.86
N LEU A 64 -12.98 -17.65 4.57
CA LEU A 64 -11.61 -18.11 4.34
C LEU A 64 -10.98 -18.74 5.57
N ALA A 65 -11.41 -18.35 6.79
CA ALA A 65 -10.89 -18.91 8.03
C ALA A 65 -11.16 -20.43 8.17
N ASP A 66 -12.26 -20.91 7.59
CA ASP A 66 -12.64 -22.32 7.60
C ASP A 66 -12.03 -23.12 6.43
N GLN A 67 -11.54 -22.42 5.40
CA GLN A 67 -11.05 -23.02 4.14
C GLN A 67 -9.54 -23.11 4.06
N LEU A 68 -8.83 -22.18 4.71
CA LEU A 68 -7.39 -22.09 4.70
C LEU A 68 -6.80 -22.75 5.94
N ASP A 69 -5.62 -23.35 5.79
CA ASP A 69 -4.82 -23.69 6.95
C ASP A 69 -4.34 -22.41 7.67
N GLU A 70 -3.94 -22.58 8.93
CA GLU A 70 -3.50 -21.48 9.79
C GLU A 70 -2.35 -20.67 9.15
N GLU A 71 -1.49 -21.38 8.42
CA GLU A 71 -0.33 -20.83 7.76
C GLU A 71 -0.72 -19.88 6.63
N SER A 72 -1.57 -20.34 5.71
CA SER A 72 -2.07 -19.56 4.57
C SER A 72 -2.94 -18.40 5.04
N LEU A 73 -3.81 -18.63 6.04
CA LEU A 73 -4.64 -17.58 6.63
C LEU A 73 -3.78 -16.48 7.27
N SER A 74 -2.70 -16.85 7.95
CA SER A 74 -1.80 -15.88 8.58
C SER A 74 -1.01 -15.03 7.58
N GLN A 75 -0.52 -15.64 6.49
CA GLN A 75 0.14 -14.89 5.42
C GLN A 75 -0.85 -13.93 4.74
N LEU A 76 -2.05 -14.41 4.41
CA LEU A 76 -3.11 -13.60 3.79
C LEU A 76 -3.47 -12.40 4.68
N SER A 77 -3.67 -12.63 5.98
CA SER A 77 -4.01 -11.58 6.95
C SER A 77 -2.89 -10.55 7.07
N LEU A 78 -1.63 -10.99 7.16
CA LEU A 78 -0.49 -10.08 7.21
C LEU A 78 -0.34 -9.26 5.93
N ILE A 79 -0.56 -9.85 4.76
CA ILE A 79 -0.52 -9.11 3.48
C ILE A 79 -1.63 -8.07 3.42
N TRP A 80 -2.86 -8.42 3.83
CA TRP A 80 -3.96 -7.46 3.91
C TRP A 80 -3.58 -6.29 4.84
N TRP A 81 -3.01 -6.55 6.02
CA TRP A 81 -2.55 -5.50 6.93
C TRP A 81 -1.42 -4.64 6.34
N GLN A 82 -0.48 -5.22 5.59
CA GLN A 82 0.54 -4.45 4.89
C GLN A 82 -0.05 -3.54 3.80
N LEU A 83 -1.04 -4.03 3.05
CA LEU A 83 -1.76 -3.25 2.05
C LEU A 83 -2.60 -2.13 2.69
N ALA A 84 -3.24 -2.40 3.83
CA ALA A 84 -4.00 -1.42 4.61
C ALA A 84 -3.09 -0.29 5.11
N ALA A 85 -1.91 -0.64 5.64
CA ALA A 85 -0.91 0.33 6.04
C ALA A 85 -0.39 1.16 4.85
N CYS A 86 -0.05 0.50 3.74
CA CYS A 86 0.49 1.17 2.55
C CYS A 86 -0.54 2.03 1.79
N SER A 87 -1.84 1.84 2.04
CA SER A 87 -2.92 2.70 1.52
C SER A 87 -3.40 3.74 2.52
N GLU A 88 -2.81 3.77 3.73
CA GLU A 88 -3.23 4.62 4.84
C GLU A 88 -4.73 4.48 5.17
N LEU A 89 -5.28 3.27 5.04
CA LEU A 89 -6.72 3.02 5.16
C LEU A 89 -7.36 3.61 6.42
N THR A 90 -6.64 3.59 7.55
CA THR A 90 -7.10 4.11 8.83
C THR A 90 -6.64 5.53 9.15
N LEU A 91 -5.80 6.14 8.29
CA LEU A 91 -5.29 7.51 8.46
C LEU A 91 -5.89 8.48 7.44
N ALA A 92 -6.36 7.98 6.30
CA ALA A 92 -6.97 8.77 5.26
C ALA A 92 -8.24 9.49 5.77
N PRO A 93 -8.50 10.73 5.32
CA PRO A 93 -9.74 11.41 5.64
C PRO A 93 -10.95 10.59 5.17
N LEU A 94 -11.91 10.34 6.09
CA LEU A 94 -13.07 9.48 5.82
C LEU A 94 -13.85 9.94 4.56
N VAL A 95 -14.03 11.25 4.41
CA VAL A 95 -14.69 11.87 3.25
C VAL A 95 -14.03 11.52 1.91
N SER A 96 -12.72 11.27 1.90
CA SER A 96 -11.97 10.92 0.69
C SER A 96 -12.07 9.44 0.35
N ILE A 97 -12.25 8.55 1.35
CA ILE A 97 -12.27 7.10 1.14
C ILE A 97 -13.68 6.51 1.01
N THR A 98 -14.66 7.00 1.77
CA THR A 98 -16.03 6.46 1.81
C THR A 98 -16.69 6.34 0.43
N PRO A 99 -16.53 7.29 -0.53
CA PRO A 99 -17.11 7.15 -1.86
C PRO A 99 -16.62 5.94 -2.66
N HIS A 100 -15.45 5.40 -2.30
CA HIS A 100 -14.83 4.25 -2.98
C HIS A 100 -15.13 2.92 -2.29
N LEU A 101 -15.77 2.95 -1.11
CA LEU A 101 -16.11 1.75 -0.34
C LEU A 101 -17.58 1.35 -0.58
N PRO A 102 -17.87 0.06 -0.83
CA PRO A 102 -19.23 -0.44 -0.94
C PRO A 102 -20.06 -0.11 0.31
N THR A 103 -21.35 0.20 0.15
CA THR A 103 -22.23 0.51 1.30
C THR A 103 -22.36 -0.65 2.29
N GLU A 104 -22.35 -1.89 1.78
CA GLU A 104 -22.44 -3.11 2.59
C GLU A 104 -21.09 -3.57 3.17
N SER A 105 -20.01 -2.81 2.94
CA SER A 105 -18.67 -3.19 3.40
C SER A 105 -18.56 -3.11 4.93
N VAL A 106 -18.04 -4.18 5.53
CA VAL A 106 -17.69 -4.21 6.96
C VAL A 106 -16.67 -3.12 7.28
N LEU A 107 -15.65 -2.98 6.43
CA LEU A 107 -14.65 -1.93 6.55
C LEU A 107 -15.25 -0.53 6.53
N ARG A 108 -16.17 -0.24 5.60
CA ARG A 108 -16.83 1.06 5.52
C ARG A 108 -17.62 1.37 6.80
N GLN A 109 -18.44 0.43 7.25
CA GLN A 109 -19.27 0.59 8.44
C GLN A 109 -18.40 0.82 9.67
N ALA A 110 -17.31 0.05 9.82
CA ALA A 110 -16.34 0.22 10.89
C ALA A 110 -15.69 1.62 10.88
N LEU A 111 -15.27 2.12 9.72
CA LEU A 111 -14.66 3.44 9.59
C LEU A 111 -15.65 4.58 9.87
N GLU A 112 -16.88 4.48 9.37
CA GLU A 112 -17.95 5.47 9.62
C GLU A 112 -18.34 5.54 11.10
N GLN A 113 -18.37 4.39 11.78
CA GLN A 113 -18.71 4.27 13.20
C GLN A 113 -17.50 4.49 14.13
N GLN A 114 -16.30 4.67 13.57
CA GLN A 114 -15.03 4.73 14.30
C GLN A 114 -14.78 3.47 15.16
N ASP A 115 -15.31 2.33 14.73
CA ASP A 115 -15.18 1.05 15.38
C ASP A 115 -14.13 0.19 14.67
N LEU A 116 -12.85 0.48 14.96
CA LEU A 116 -11.75 -0.33 14.42
C LEU A 116 -11.72 -1.75 14.99
N ALA A 117 -12.39 -2.02 16.13
CA ALA A 117 -12.46 -3.36 16.71
C ALA A 117 -13.11 -4.34 15.74
N THR A 118 -14.15 -3.91 15.04
CA THR A 118 -14.79 -4.69 13.98
C THR A 118 -13.81 -5.13 12.87
N ILE A 119 -12.83 -4.29 12.50
CA ILE A 119 -11.80 -4.66 11.50
C ILE A 119 -10.85 -5.71 12.09
N PHE A 120 -10.42 -5.54 13.35
CA PHE A 120 -9.54 -6.47 14.03
C PHE A 120 -10.19 -7.84 14.29
N ASP A 121 -11.51 -7.87 14.51
CA ASP A 121 -12.29 -9.10 14.63
C ASP A 121 -12.51 -9.79 13.27
N SER A 122 -12.52 -9.02 12.19
CA SER A 122 -12.72 -9.52 10.82
C SER A 122 -11.43 -10.00 10.15
N VAL A 123 -10.28 -9.43 10.52
CA VAL A 123 -8.97 -9.80 9.95
C VAL A 123 -8.04 -10.22 11.06
N TRP A 124 -7.57 -11.47 11.00
CA TRP A 124 -6.70 -12.01 12.04
C TRP A 124 -5.47 -11.13 12.23
N THR A 125 -5.44 -10.43 13.37
CA THR A 125 -4.32 -9.58 13.77
C THR A 125 -3.33 -10.43 14.53
N LEU A 126 -2.23 -10.77 13.87
CA LEU A 126 -1.18 -11.59 14.45
C LEU A 126 -0.27 -10.78 15.37
N ASP A 127 0.31 -11.46 16.35
CA ASP A 127 1.35 -10.89 17.19
C ASP A 127 2.50 -10.35 16.31
N PRO A 128 2.95 -9.09 16.51
CA PRO A 128 3.98 -8.48 15.67
C PRO A 128 5.28 -9.30 15.60
N GLY A 129 5.65 -10.00 16.68
CA GLY A 129 6.82 -10.88 16.74
C GLY A 129 6.72 -12.09 15.80
N GLN A 130 5.52 -12.46 15.36
CA GLN A 130 5.32 -13.55 14.40
C GLN A 130 5.49 -13.12 12.94
N THR A 131 5.54 -11.81 12.64
CA THR A 131 5.65 -11.29 11.26
C THR A 131 6.85 -11.88 10.51
N GLY A 132 8.01 -11.97 11.16
CA GLY A 132 9.20 -12.52 10.52
C GLY A 132 9.05 -13.99 10.15
N HIS A 133 8.45 -14.79 11.04
CA HIS A 133 8.25 -16.22 10.83
C HIS A 133 7.15 -16.53 9.82
N ARG A 134 6.04 -15.79 9.86
CA ARG A 134 4.83 -16.07 9.08
C ARG A 134 4.75 -15.32 7.75
N LEU A 135 5.41 -14.16 7.64
CA LEU A 135 5.46 -13.38 6.40
C LEU A 135 6.86 -13.39 5.78
N TRP A 136 7.87 -12.79 6.42
CA TRP A 136 9.16 -12.53 5.74
C TRP A 136 9.88 -13.80 5.29
N ARG A 137 9.85 -14.86 6.12
CA ARG A 137 10.46 -16.15 5.78
C ARG A 137 9.72 -16.90 4.67
N ARG A 138 8.41 -16.65 4.52
CA ARG A 138 7.51 -17.48 3.72
C ARG A 138 7.11 -16.86 2.39
N LEU A 139 6.98 -15.54 2.37
CA LEU A 139 6.56 -14.78 1.22
C LEU A 139 7.55 -15.02 0.08
N GLY A 140 7.06 -15.49 -1.06
CA GLY A 140 7.93 -15.80 -2.20
C GLY A 140 8.67 -14.56 -2.70
N ASP A 141 9.86 -14.74 -3.28
CA ASP A 141 10.76 -13.63 -3.66
C ASP A 141 10.09 -12.52 -4.48
N ARG A 142 9.16 -12.89 -5.37
CA ARG A 142 8.40 -11.93 -6.19
C ARG A 142 7.48 -11.05 -5.34
N ASP A 143 6.75 -11.65 -4.41
CA ASP A 143 5.86 -10.94 -3.49
C ASP A 143 6.67 -10.11 -2.49
N TRP A 144 7.77 -10.66 -1.98
CA TRP A 144 8.69 -9.93 -1.12
C TRP A 144 9.25 -8.68 -1.80
N MET A 145 9.72 -8.82 -3.04
CA MET A 145 10.23 -7.70 -3.81
C MET A 145 9.14 -6.66 -4.10
N ASP A 146 7.92 -7.07 -4.44
CA ASP A 146 6.82 -6.15 -4.68
C ASP A 146 6.40 -5.42 -3.39
N LEU A 147 6.39 -6.10 -2.23
CA LEU A 147 6.12 -5.49 -0.92
C LEU A 147 7.19 -4.46 -0.54
N LEU A 148 8.49 -4.78 -0.68
CA LEU A 148 9.57 -3.83 -0.42
C LEU A 148 9.48 -2.59 -1.32
N ASN A 149 9.21 -2.79 -2.61
CA ASN A 149 9.04 -1.70 -3.56
C ASN A 149 7.80 -0.86 -3.27
N LEU A 150 6.74 -1.45 -2.72
CA LEU A 150 5.54 -0.74 -2.32
C LEU A 150 5.84 0.19 -1.13
N MET A 151 6.52 -0.32 -0.10
CA MET A 151 6.97 0.48 1.04
C MET A 151 7.94 1.59 0.64
N ASP A 152 8.85 1.35 -0.30
CA ASP A 152 9.72 2.40 -0.84
C ASP A 152 8.92 3.45 -1.63
N SER A 153 7.91 3.03 -2.41
CA SER A 153 7.02 3.95 -3.14
C SER A 153 6.22 4.82 -2.18
N TYR A 154 5.66 4.25 -1.10
CA TYR A 154 5.01 4.98 -0.01
C TYR A 154 5.93 6.10 0.52
N ARG A 155 7.16 5.76 0.92
CA ARG A 155 8.13 6.74 1.46
C ARG A 155 8.48 7.84 0.47
N ARG A 156 8.55 7.52 -0.83
CA ARG A 156 8.82 8.52 -1.88
C ARG A 156 7.64 9.45 -2.12
N ILE A 157 6.41 8.93 -2.10
CA ILE A 157 5.19 9.71 -2.24
C ILE A 157 5.10 10.75 -1.11
N HIS A 158 5.29 10.35 0.14
CA HIS A 158 5.25 11.28 1.28
C HIS A 158 6.34 12.34 1.22
N ARG A 159 7.59 11.94 0.95
CA ARG A 159 8.70 12.91 0.79
C ARG A 159 8.41 13.95 -0.28
N LEU A 160 7.92 13.50 -1.44
CA LEU A 160 7.61 14.41 -2.54
C LEU A 160 6.43 15.33 -2.22
N ALA A 161 5.43 14.82 -1.50
CA ALA A 161 4.29 15.63 -1.06
C ALA A 161 4.72 16.68 -0.05
N GLU A 162 5.58 16.33 0.92
CA GLU A 162 6.13 17.25 1.91
C GLU A 162 6.99 18.33 1.25
N GLU A 163 7.94 17.95 0.38
CA GLU A 163 8.80 18.87 -0.38
C GLU A 163 8.00 19.88 -1.21
N ARG A 164 6.84 19.47 -1.71
CA ARG A 164 5.97 20.29 -2.57
C ARG A 164 4.75 20.86 -1.84
N GLN A 165 4.62 20.63 -0.54
CA GLN A 165 3.48 21.03 0.28
C GLN A 165 2.12 20.61 -0.30
N LEU A 166 2.05 19.38 -0.82
CA LEU A 166 0.84 18.79 -1.39
C LEU A 166 0.06 18.04 -0.32
N ASP A 167 -1.26 18.26 -0.28
CA ASP A 167 -2.17 17.34 0.40
C ASP A 167 -2.41 16.12 -0.49
N LEU A 168 -2.01 14.94 -0.02
CA LEU A 168 -2.17 13.69 -0.75
C LEU A 168 -3.63 13.30 -0.95
N TRP A 169 -4.52 13.72 -0.05
CA TRP A 169 -5.93 13.32 0.00
C TRP A 169 -6.89 14.39 -0.50
N ALA A 170 -6.38 15.58 -0.84
CA ALA A 170 -7.14 16.61 -1.53
C ALA A 170 -7.70 16.06 -2.86
N THR A 171 -8.91 16.50 -3.18
CA THR A 171 -9.49 16.20 -4.50
C THR A 171 -8.70 16.98 -5.56
N PRO A 172 -8.34 16.37 -6.71
CA PRO A 172 -7.62 17.06 -7.78
C PRO A 172 -8.28 18.35 -8.27
#